data_AF-A0A800D943-F1
#
_entry.id   AF-A0A800D943-F1
#
_cell.length_a   1.000
_cell.length_b   1.000
_cell.length_c   1.000
_cell.angle_alpha   90.00
_cell.angle_beta   90.00
_cell.angle_gamma   90.00
#
_symmetry.space_group_name_H-M   'P 1'
#
loop_
_entity.id
_entity.type
_entity.pdbx_description
1 polymer ?
#
loop_
_entity_poly.entity_id
_entity_poly.type
_entity_poly.pdbx_seq_one_letter_code
_entity_poly.pdbx_strand_id
1 'polypeptide(L)'
;MTIHVEIRLYGPIARYAKENALGHARLDLELPAGSTLADLIRTLGIPAEERGIIFVNGNVAAFPGVEVGEEIVLRDGDRVGLFHRRSMWPFQYRFGAAVRPELQEALRRREDGGIRHSYK
;
A
#
# COMPACT_ATOMS: atom_id res chain seq x y z
N MET A 1 -14.55 1.48 -20.32
CA MET A 1 -14.09 0.14 -19.86
C MET A 1 -13.85 0.21 -18.37
N THR A 2 -14.19 -0.84 -17.64
CA THR A 2 -13.90 -1.00 -16.20
C THR A 2 -12.82 -2.06 -16.01
N ILE A 3 -12.18 -2.05 -14.85
CA ILE A 3 -11.21 -3.02 -14.37
C ILE A 3 -11.66 -3.57 -13.03
N HIS A 4 -11.36 -4.83 -12.75
CA HIS A 4 -11.63 -5.50 -11.48
C HIS A 4 -10.35 -5.56 -10.67
N VAL A 5 -10.42 -5.12 -9.42
CA VAL A 5 -9.27 -5.10 -8.51
C VAL A 5 -9.66 -5.78 -7.20
N GLU A 6 -8.88 -6.79 -6.80
CA GLU A 6 -9.02 -7.43 -5.49
C GLU A 6 -8.29 -6.58 -4.46
N ILE A 7 -8.97 -6.17 -3.39
CA ILE A 7 -8.42 -5.35 -2.32
C ILE A 7 -8.44 -6.14 -1.03
N ARG A 8 -7.32 -6.11 -0.30
CA ARG A 8 -7.20 -6.67 1.04
C ARG A 8 -6.84 -5.58 2.02
N LEU A 9 -7.67 -5.40 3.04
CA LEU A 9 -7.47 -4.43 4.10
C LEU A 9 -7.03 -5.16 5.36
N TYR A 10 -5.98 -4.68 6.02
CA TYR A 10 -5.41 -5.31 7.21
C TYR A 10 -5.36 -4.34 8.40
N GLY A 11 -5.75 -4.85 9.57
CA GLY A 11 -5.83 -4.10 10.82
C GLY A 11 -7.09 -3.24 10.93
N PRO A 12 -7.04 -2.14 11.69
CA PRO A 12 -8.19 -1.26 11.92
C PRO A 12 -8.84 -0.68 10.66
N ILE A 13 -8.13 -0.60 9.53
CA ILE A 13 -8.71 -0.14 8.26
C ILE A 13 -9.63 -1.17 7.59
N ALA A 14 -9.70 -2.41 8.11
CA ALA A 14 -10.68 -3.39 7.63
C ALA A 14 -12.13 -2.89 7.76
N ARG A 15 -12.42 -2.00 8.72
CA ARG A 15 -13.74 -1.36 8.89
C ARG A 15 -14.22 -0.54 7.68
N TYR A 16 -13.31 -0.14 6.79
CA TYR A 16 -13.68 0.59 5.57
C TYR A 16 -14.29 -0.32 4.50
N ALA A 17 -14.25 -1.63 4.68
CA ALA A 17 -14.87 -2.59 3.77
C ALA A 17 -16.41 -2.62 3.81
N LYS A 18 -17.06 -1.76 4.61
CA LYS A 18 -18.53 -1.73 4.82
C LYS A 18 -19.14 -3.04 5.33
N GLU A 19 -18.28 -4.01 5.65
CA GLU A 19 -18.62 -5.25 6.34
C GLU A 19 -18.05 -5.21 7.76
N ASN A 20 -18.65 -5.98 8.67
CA ASN A 20 -18.26 -6.03 10.08
C ASN A 20 -16.97 -6.86 10.25
N ALA A 21 -15.89 -6.36 9.65
CA ALA A 21 -14.64 -7.07 9.46
C ALA A 21 -13.72 -6.95 10.68
N LEU A 22 -13.47 -8.09 11.34
CA LEU A 22 -12.57 -8.17 12.49
C LEU A 22 -11.11 -8.23 12.03
N GLY A 23 -10.51 -7.05 11.83
CA GLY A 23 -9.07 -6.87 11.64
C GLY A 23 -8.52 -7.30 10.26
N HIS A 24 -9.32 -7.87 9.38
CA HIS A 24 -8.99 -8.08 7.97
C HIS A 24 -10.27 -8.07 7.13
N ALA A 25 -10.19 -7.54 5.91
CA ALA A 25 -11.30 -7.57 4.96
C ALA A 25 -10.79 -7.80 3.54
N ARG A 26 -11.64 -8.41 2.71
CA ARG A 26 -11.45 -8.54 1.27
C ARG A 26 -12.60 -7.82 0.57
N LEU A 27 -12.27 -7.06 -0.46
CA LEU A 27 -13.22 -6.40 -1.35
C LEU A 27 -12.82 -6.72 -2.78
N ASP A 28 -13.81 -6.85 -3.64
CA ASP A 28 -13.59 -6.86 -5.08
C ASP A 28 -14.29 -5.58 -5.61
N LEU A 29 -13.51 -4.64 -6.15
CA LEU A 29 -14.03 -3.36 -6.66
C LEU A 29 -13.89 -3.28 -8.17
N GLU A 30 -14.91 -2.73 -8.81
CA GLU A 30 -14.86 -2.27 -10.18
C GLU A 30 -14.46 -0.80 -10.23
N LEU A 31 -13.41 -0.49 -10.99
CA LEU A 31 -12.92 0.88 -11.19
C LEU A 31 -12.91 1.22 -12.69
N PRO A 32 -13.01 2.50 -13.07
CA PRO A 32 -12.73 2.93 -14.44
C PRO A 32 -11.33 2.48 -14.90
N ALA A 33 -11.22 2.04 -16.15
CA ALA A 33 -9.91 1.77 -16.73
C ALA A 33 -9.04 3.04 -16.72
N GLY A 34 -7.79 2.90 -16.28
CA GLY A 34 -6.87 4.04 -16.08
C GLY A 34 -6.92 4.63 -14.66
N SER A 35 -7.77 4.12 -13.76
CA SER A 35 -7.75 4.51 -12.35
C SER A 35 -6.41 4.25 -11.70
N THR A 36 -6.01 5.17 -10.85
CA THR A 36 -4.75 5.12 -10.09
C THR A 36 -4.95 4.56 -8.69
N LEU A 37 -3.85 4.32 -7.99
CA LEU A 37 -3.89 3.97 -6.58
C LEU A 37 -4.51 5.10 -5.73
N ALA A 38 -4.28 6.36 -6.09
CA ALA A 38 -4.94 7.52 -5.48
C ALA A 38 -6.47 7.45 -5.60
N ASP A 39 -6.97 7.09 -6.78
CA ASP A 39 -8.40 6.93 -7.04
C ASP A 39 -9.00 5.83 -6.19
N LEU A 40 -8.31 4.70 -6.06
CA LEU A 40 -8.71 3.60 -5.19
C LEU A 40 -8.78 4.03 -3.72
N ILE A 41 -7.74 4.69 -3.20
CA ILE A 41 -7.69 5.16 -1.80
C ILE A 41 -8.84 6.13 -1.53
N ARG A 42 -9.08 7.08 -2.44
CA ARG A 42 -10.19 8.02 -2.37
C ARG A 42 -11.55 7.31 -2.37
N THR A 43 -11.69 6.25 -3.17
CA THR A 43 -12.92 5.44 -3.25
C THR A 43 -13.18 4.68 -1.94
N LEU A 44 -12.13 4.16 -1.31
CA LEU A 44 -12.21 3.48 -0.01
C LEU A 44 -12.44 4.47 1.16
N GLY A 45 -12.16 5.76 0.98
CA GLY A 45 -12.32 6.78 2.00
C GLY A 45 -11.37 6.62 3.19
N ILE A 46 -10.21 5.99 2.97
CA ILE A 46 -9.21 5.74 4.02
C ILE A 46 -8.40 7.02 4.24
N PRO A 47 -8.38 7.59 5.46
CA PRO A 47 -7.58 8.77 5.76
C PRO A 47 -6.08 8.50 5.64
N ALA A 48 -5.32 9.50 5.18
CA ALA A 48 -3.87 9.38 4.97
C ALA A 48 -3.11 9.05 6.26
N GLU A 49 -3.60 9.52 7.40
CA GLU A 49 -3.03 9.28 8.73
C GLU A 49 -3.17 7.83 9.21
N GLU A 50 -4.17 7.11 8.70
CA GLU A 50 -4.41 5.69 8.98
C GLU A 50 -3.77 4.77 7.95
N ARG A 51 -3.44 5.32 6.78
CA ARG A 51 -2.82 4.62 5.66
C ARG A 51 -1.40 4.20 6.03
N GLY A 52 -1.18 2.89 5.99
CA GLY A 52 0.14 2.27 6.10
C GLY A 52 0.72 2.00 4.71
N ILE A 53 1.27 0.80 4.57
CA ILE A 53 1.92 0.36 3.33
C ILE A 53 0.87 -0.16 2.37
N ILE A 54 1.10 0.10 1.09
CA ILE A 54 0.30 -0.46 0.02
C ILE A 54 1.16 -1.38 -0.83
N PHE A 55 0.64 -2.56 -1.11
CA PHE A 55 1.21 -3.54 -2.01
C PHE A 55 0.34 -3.64 -3.26
N VAL A 56 0.97 -3.76 -4.43
CA VAL A 56 0.30 -4.12 -5.68
C VAL A 56 0.97 -5.36 -6.25
N ASN A 57 0.22 -6.45 -6.37
CA ASN A 57 0.71 -7.77 -6.81
C ASN A 57 1.94 -8.25 -6.01
N GLY A 58 1.91 -8.07 -4.68
CA GLY A 58 2.97 -8.49 -3.77
C GLY A 58 4.20 -7.57 -3.70
N ASN A 59 4.27 -6.54 -4.56
CA ASN A 59 5.35 -5.55 -4.54
C ASN A 59 4.93 -4.32 -3.76
N VAL A 60 5.85 -3.71 -3.03
CA VAL A 60 5.52 -2.46 -2.34
C VAL A 60 5.34 -1.33 -3.35
N ALA A 61 4.18 -0.69 -3.26
CA ALA A 61 3.75 0.40 -4.12
C ALA A 61 3.84 1.77 -3.43
N ALA A 62 3.49 1.85 -2.14
CA ALA A 62 3.53 3.11 -1.39
C ALA A 62 3.78 2.88 0.12
N PHE A 63 4.35 3.88 0.81
CA PHE A 63 4.58 3.87 2.25
C PHE A 63 4.11 5.19 2.90
N PRO A 64 3.86 5.21 4.23
CA PRO A 64 3.60 6.45 4.95
C PRO A 64 4.80 7.40 4.86
N GLY A 65 4.56 8.68 4.56
CA GLY A 65 5.62 9.70 4.45
C GLY A 65 6.45 9.62 3.16
N VAL A 66 5.97 8.86 2.16
CA VAL A 66 6.50 8.85 0.79
C VAL A 66 5.31 9.16 -0.13
N GLU A 67 5.43 10.24 -0.90
CA GLU A 67 4.40 10.68 -1.87
C GLU A 67 4.41 9.85 -3.17
N VAL A 68 5.44 9.05 -3.38
CA VAL A 68 5.63 8.21 -4.57
C VAL A 68 4.73 6.98 -4.51
N GLY A 69 4.04 6.69 -5.61
CA GLY A 69 3.29 5.45 -5.83
C GLY A 69 1.77 5.60 -5.86
N GLU A 70 1.23 6.78 -5.54
CA GLU A 70 -0.20 7.05 -5.67
C GLU A 70 -0.63 7.18 -7.15
N GLU A 71 0.30 7.55 -8.03
CA GLU A 71 0.17 7.66 -9.47
C GLU A 71 0.17 6.33 -10.23
N ILE A 72 0.37 5.20 -9.52
CA ILE A 72 0.39 3.87 -10.14
C ILE A 72 -0.99 3.57 -10.73
N VAL A 73 -1.05 3.42 -12.06
CA VAL A 73 -2.25 2.99 -12.78
C VAL A 73 -2.51 1.51 -12.53
N LEU A 74 -3.71 1.22 -12.02
CA LEU A 74 -4.18 -0.14 -11.77
C LEU A 74 -4.64 -0.80 -13.07
N ARG A 75 -4.45 -2.12 -13.15
CA ARG A 75 -4.87 -2.95 -14.28
C ARG A 75 -5.91 -3.96 -13.85
N ASP A 76 -6.68 -4.44 -14.82
CA ASP A 76 -7.66 -5.51 -14.59
C ASP A 76 -6.97 -6.75 -14.02
N GLY A 77 -7.52 -7.28 -12.93
CA GLY A 77 -6.98 -8.41 -12.18
C GLY A 77 -5.90 -8.07 -11.15
N ASP A 78 -5.52 -6.80 -10.98
CA ASP A 78 -4.55 -6.42 -9.96
C ASP A 78 -5.05 -6.72 -8.54
N ARG A 79 -4.10 -7.04 -7.66
CA ARG A 79 -4.35 -7.29 -6.23
C ARG A 79 -3.66 -6.25 -5.38
N VAL A 80 -4.43 -5.53 -4.58
CA VAL A 80 -3.96 -4.43 -3.74
C VAL A 80 -4.09 -4.78 -2.26
N GLY A 81 -2.98 -4.77 -1.53
CA GLY A 81 -2.97 -4.97 -0.08
C GLY A 81 -2.72 -3.65 0.64
N LEU A 82 -3.63 -3.22 1.50
CA LEU A 82 -3.47 -2.02 2.34
C LEU A 82 -3.36 -2.43 3.81
N PHE A 83 -2.38 -1.86 4.49
CA PHE A 83 -2.18 -2.07 5.92
C PHE A 83 -2.48 -0.77 6.66
N HIS A 84 -3.03 -0.87 7.86
CA HIS A 84 -3.10 0.28 8.76
C HIS A 84 -1.68 0.73 9.18
N ARG A 85 -1.48 2.03 9.39
CA ARG A 85 -0.17 2.64 9.72
C ARG A 85 0.52 2.04 10.95
N ARG A 86 -0.26 1.56 11.92
CA ARG A 86 0.27 0.94 13.16
C ARG A 86 0.52 -0.57 13.05
N SER A 87 0.20 -1.19 11.91
CA SER A 87 0.47 -2.61 11.71
C SER A 87 1.98 -2.85 11.70
N MET A 88 2.46 -3.70 12.60
CA MET A 88 3.88 -3.91 12.87
C MET A 88 4.61 -4.44 11.64
N TRP A 89 5.84 -3.96 11.43
CA TRP A 89 6.60 -4.24 10.24
C TRP A 89 7.80 -5.14 10.56
N PRO A 90 7.89 -6.35 9.97
CA PRO A 90 9.14 -7.09 10.03
C PRO A 90 10.19 -6.31 9.23
N PHE A 91 11.28 -5.94 9.91
CA PHE A 91 12.43 -5.21 9.36
C PHE A 91 12.98 -5.83 8.05
N GLN A 92 12.74 -7.12 7.85
CA GLN A 92 13.09 -7.90 6.66
C GLN A 92 12.51 -7.34 5.36
N TYR A 93 11.36 -6.66 5.39
CA TYR A 93 10.76 -6.02 4.20
C TYR A 93 11.41 -4.68 3.82
N ARG A 94 12.30 -4.12 4.66
CA ARG A 94 13.06 -2.88 4.38
C ARG A 94 14.25 -3.10 3.44
N PHE A 95 14.74 -4.35 3.34
CA PHE A 95 15.95 -4.70 2.60
C PHE A 95 15.81 -5.90 1.64
N GLY A 96 14.70 -6.65 1.67
CA GLY A 96 14.55 -7.89 0.89
C GLY A 96 13.20 -8.14 0.22
N ALA A 97 12.24 -7.21 0.32
CA ALA A 97 11.00 -7.31 -0.46
C ALA A 97 11.27 -6.95 -1.92
N ALA A 98 10.56 -7.55 -2.88
CA ALA A 98 10.57 -7.06 -4.26
C ALA A 98 9.96 -5.64 -4.28
N VAL A 99 10.84 -4.63 -4.35
CA VAL A 99 10.47 -3.21 -4.43
C VAL A 99 10.35 -2.86 -5.91
N ARG A 100 9.31 -2.13 -6.31
CA ARG A 100 9.21 -1.63 -7.67
C ARG A 100 10.39 -0.68 -7.98
N PRO A 101 10.95 -0.65 -9.20
CA PRO A 101 12.16 0.13 -9.52
C PRO A 101 12.06 1.62 -9.16
N GLU A 102 10.89 2.22 -9.33
CA GLU A 102 10.62 3.63 -9.06
C GLU A 102 10.78 3.99 -7.58
N LEU A 103 10.39 3.05 -6.70
CA LEU A 103 10.47 3.21 -5.27
C LEU A 103 11.87 2.88 -4.73
N GLN A 104 12.59 1.99 -5.42
CA GLN A 104 14.01 1.72 -5.14
C GLN A 104 14.88 2.97 -5.39
N GLU A 105 14.57 3.73 -6.45
CA GLU A 105 15.26 4.98 -6.77
C GLU A 105 14.93 6.09 -5.77
N ALA A 106 13.67 6.22 -5.34
CA ALA A 106 13.27 7.19 -4.32
C ALA A 106 13.92 6.92 -2.95
N LEU A 107 14.09 5.64 -2.57
CA LEU A 107 14.76 5.25 -1.32
C LEU A 107 16.28 5.45 -1.40
N ARG A 108 16.90 5.24 -2.57
CA ARG A 108 18.35 5.51 -2.79
C ARG A 108 18.73 6.97 -2.64
N ARG A 109 17.80 7.90 -2.92
CA ARG A 109 18.03 9.35 -2.89
C ARG A 109 17.89 9.99 -1.50
N ARG A 110 17.46 9.24 -0.47
CA ARG A 110 17.46 9.76 0.90
C ARG A 110 18.83 9.52 1.55
N GLU A 111 19.51 10.61 1.93
CA GLU A 111 20.83 10.62 2.60
C GLU A 111 20.85 9.99 4.01
N ASP A 112 19.69 9.67 4.60
CA ASP A 112 19.60 9.19 5.97
C ASP A 112 19.81 7.67 6.12
N GLY A 113 20.00 6.92 5.03
CA GLY A 113 20.63 5.58 5.03
C GLY A 113 20.01 4.53 5.97
N GLY A 114 18.84 4.81 6.53
CA GLY A 114 18.00 3.92 7.32
C GLY A 114 18.60 3.25 8.57
N ILE A 115 19.89 3.37 8.91
CA ILE A 115 20.50 2.62 10.03
C ILE A 115 21.72 3.35 10.65
N ARG A 116 21.59 3.81 11.91
CA ARG A 116 22.70 3.86 12.87
C ARG A 116 22.56 2.65 13.80
N HIS A 117 23.27 1.56 13.51
CA HIS A 117 23.45 0.46 14.45
C HIS A 117 24.64 0.83 15.36
N SER A 118 24.34 1.21 16.60
CA SER A 118 25.32 1.16 17.68
C SER A 118 25.03 -0.09 18.50
N TYR A 119 25.82 -1.14 18.30
CA TYR A 119 25.95 -2.20 19.29
C TYR A 119 27.06 -1.79 20.27
N LYS A 120 26.78 -1.88 21.57
CA LYS A 120 27.80 -1.94 22.63
C LYS A 120 27.75 -3.34 23.23
#